data_AF-A0A6G2BGN9-F1
#
_entry.id   AF-A0A6G2BGN9-F1
#
_cell.length_a   1.000
_cell.length_b   1.000
_cell.length_c   1.000
_cell.angle_alpha   90.00
_cell.angle_beta   90.00
_cell.angle_gamma   90.00
#
_symmetry.space_group_name_H-M   'P 1'
#
loop_
_entity.id
_entity.type
_entity.pdbx_description
1 polymer ?
#
loop_
_entity_poly.entity_id
_entity_poly.type
_entity_poly.pdbx_seq_one_letter_code
_entity_poly.pdbx_strand_id
1 'polypeptide(L)'
;MITAGTDTIKTTTADKADTRRAASGRRMLLSIDAAACTGAGTCEAMHPALFRVEPAGHAVVSRAELTGPADVEAATDVLDVCPTEAVRPTFADPVARS
;
A
#
# COMPACT_ATOMS: atom_id res chain seq x y z
N MET A 1 -20.28 -12.92 -48.67
CA MET A 1 -20.62 -12.33 -47.36
C MET A 1 -19.59 -12.83 -46.36
N ILE A 2 -18.65 -11.97 -45.98
CA ILE A 2 -17.57 -12.27 -45.04
C ILE A 2 -17.89 -11.55 -43.72
N THR A 3 -18.21 -12.32 -42.68
CA THR A 3 -18.39 -11.81 -41.32
C THR A 3 -17.01 -11.72 -40.68
N ALA A 4 -16.49 -10.49 -40.53
CA ALA A 4 -15.42 -10.19 -39.58
C ALA A 4 -15.96 -10.54 -38.17
N GLY A 5 -15.30 -11.36 -37.38
CA GLY A 5 -13.97 -11.10 -36.83
C GLY A 5 -14.17 -10.65 -35.38
N THR A 6 -14.57 -11.58 -34.51
CA THR A 6 -14.66 -11.34 -33.06
C THR A 6 -13.25 -11.22 -32.48
N ASP A 7 -12.83 -9.97 -32.27
CA ASP A 7 -11.60 -9.62 -31.56
C ASP A 7 -11.75 -10.05 -30.09
N THR A 8 -11.40 -11.30 -29.83
CA THR A 8 -11.39 -11.85 -28.47
C THR A 8 -10.13 -11.35 -27.80
N ILE A 9 -10.26 -10.25 -27.07
CA ILE A 9 -9.21 -9.70 -26.21
C ILE A 9 -8.71 -10.80 -25.28
N LYS A 10 -7.53 -11.33 -25.59
CA LYS A 10 -6.88 -12.43 -24.85
C LYS A 10 -6.20 -11.85 -23.61
N THR A 11 -6.98 -11.40 -22.63
CA THR A 11 -6.47 -10.85 -21.36
C THR A 11 -6.67 -11.85 -20.23
N THR A 12 -5.89 -12.95 -20.19
CA THR A 12 -5.83 -13.84 -19.01
C THR A 12 -4.57 -14.71 -19.01
N THR A 13 -3.40 -14.10 -19.23
CA THR A 13 -2.13 -14.74 -18.79
C THR A 13 -1.04 -13.72 -18.48
N ALA A 14 -1.01 -12.58 -19.17
CA ALA A 14 -0.13 -11.45 -18.82
C ALA A 14 -0.48 -10.88 -17.43
N ASP A 15 -1.78 -10.78 -17.13
CA ASP A 15 -2.29 -10.33 -15.83
C ASP A 15 -1.80 -11.21 -14.68
N LYS A 16 -1.85 -12.55 -14.81
CA LYS A 16 -1.35 -13.50 -13.79
C LYS A 16 0.16 -13.48 -13.59
N ALA A 17 0.95 -13.15 -14.62
CA ALA A 17 2.40 -13.03 -14.50
C ALA A 17 2.79 -11.71 -13.80
N ASP A 18 2.01 -10.64 -14.05
CA ASP A 18 2.11 -9.37 -13.35
C ASP A 18 1.66 -9.48 -11.88
N THR A 19 0.56 -10.18 -11.59
CA THR A 19 0.14 -10.46 -10.19
C THR A 19 1.17 -11.31 -9.45
N ARG A 20 1.85 -12.26 -10.12
CA ARG A 20 2.96 -13.03 -9.52
C ARG A 20 4.20 -12.16 -9.25
N ARG A 21 4.41 -11.09 -10.03
CA ARG A 21 5.47 -10.09 -9.82
C ARG A 21 5.13 -9.10 -8.72
N ALA A 22 3.87 -8.67 -8.63
CA ALA A 22 3.33 -7.89 -7.51
C ALA A 22 3.40 -8.69 -6.20
N ALA A 23 3.18 -10.01 -6.25
CA ALA A 23 3.38 -10.92 -5.14
C ALA A 23 4.86 -11.22 -4.82
N SER A 24 5.82 -10.80 -5.67
CA SER A 24 7.25 -11.16 -5.54
C SER A 24 8.06 -10.24 -4.61
N GLY A 25 7.43 -9.54 -3.68
CA GLY A 25 8.15 -8.98 -2.52
C GLY A 25 8.58 -7.52 -2.64
N ARG A 26 7.79 -6.67 -3.31
CA ARG A 26 7.88 -5.22 -3.04
C ARG A 26 7.51 -4.99 -1.59
N ARG A 27 8.47 -4.45 -0.84
CA ARG A 27 8.27 -4.11 0.57
C ARG A 27 7.95 -2.64 0.68
N MET A 28 6.99 -2.32 1.52
CA MET A 28 6.65 -0.94 1.85
C MET A 28 7.06 -0.70 3.29
N LEU A 29 7.88 0.33 3.49
CA LEU A 29 8.24 0.85 4.80
C LEU A 29 7.38 2.06 5.11
N LEU A 30 6.72 2.05 6.26
CA LEU A 30 5.89 3.13 6.75
C LEU A 30 6.58 3.87 7.88
N SER A 31 6.46 5.19 7.84
CA SER A 31 6.89 6.09 8.92
C SER A 31 5.88 7.22 9.09
N ILE A 32 5.82 7.79 10.29
CA ILE A 32 4.99 8.97 10.58
C ILE A 32 5.92 10.16 10.80
N ASP A 33 5.65 11.23 10.07
CA ASP A 33 6.20 12.54 10.37
C ASP A 33 5.44 13.15 11.55
N ALA A 34 6.02 13.04 12.75
CA ALA A 34 5.42 13.56 13.97
C ALA A 34 5.29 15.10 13.97
N ALA A 35 6.05 15.83 13.15
CA ALA A 35 5.92 17.28 13.04
C ALA A 35 4.71 17.69 12.19
N ALA A 36 4.33 16.86 11.21
CA ALA A 36 3.15 17.07 10.37
C ALA A 36 1.88 16.40 10.93
N CYS A 37 2.03 15.40 11.81
CA CYS A 37 0.90 14.68 12.40
C CYS A 37 0.16 15.55 13.42
N THR A 38 -1.15 15.70 13.25
CA THR A 38 -2.03 16.43 14.18
C THR A 38 -2.84 15.51 15.10
N GLY A 39 -2.62 14.19 15.02
CA GLY A 39 -3.35 13.22 15.86
C GLY A 39 -4.82 13.03 15.48
N ALA A 40 -5.18 13.25 14.22
CA ALA A 40 -6.57 13.17 13.74
C ALA A 40 -7.27 11.80 13.97
N GLY A 41 -6.51 10.73 14.19
CA GLY A 41 -7.07 9.40 14.52
C GLY A 41 -7.61 8.59 13.35
N THR A 42 -7.70 9.15 12.14
CA THR A 42 -8.26 8.45 10.97
C THR A 42 -7.50 7.16 10.63
N CYS A 43 -6.17 7.18 10.73
CA CYS A 43 -5.32 6.03 10.44
C CYS A 43 -5.58 4.84 11.38
N GLU A 44 -5.71 5.10 12.68
CA GLU A 44 -6.05 4.08 13.69
C GLU A 44 -7.50 3.59 13.54
N ALA A 45 -8.43 4.47 13.19
CA ALA A 45 -9.83 4.09 12.98
C ALA A 45 -10.02 3.13 11.79
N MET A 46 -9.29 3.34 10.69
CA MET A 46 -9.36 2.49 9.50
C MET A 46 -8.57 1.19 9.67
N HIS A 47 -7.35 1.29 10.17
CA HIS A 47 -6.44 0.14 10.30
C HIS A 47 -5.74 0.12 11.66
N PRO A 48 -6.47 -0.24 12.75
CA PRO A 48 -5.91 -0.28 14.11
C PRO A 48 -4.81 -1.32 14.29
N ALA A 49 -4.70 -2.27 13.35
CA ALA A 49 -3.63 -3.28 13.31
C ALA A 49 -2.31 -2.76 12.68
N LEU A 50 -2.34 -1.58 12.04
CA LEU A 50 -1.18 -0.97 11.39
C LEU A 50 -0.78 0.35 12.06
N PHE A 51 -1.75 1.14 12.50
CA PHE A 51 -1.53 2.43 13.13
C PHE A 51 -2.18 2.49 14.51
N ARG A 52 -1.56 3.26 15.39
CA ARG A 52 -2.08 3.58 16.73
C ARG A 52 -1.81 5.05 17.01
N VAL A 53 -2.74 5.77 17.62
CA VAL A 53 -2.46 7.11 18.12
C VAL A 53 -1.98 7.00 19.57
N GLU A 54 -0.78 7.51 19.82
CA GLU A 54 -0.22 7.59 21.17
C GLU A 54 -0.90 8.72 21.96
N PRO A 55 -0.91 8.64 23.31
CA PRO A 55 -1.40 9.73 24.17
C PRO A 55 -0.69 11.07 23.94
N ALA A 56 0.52 11.04 23.37
CA ALA A 56 1.29 12.22 22.97
C ALA A 56 0.69 12.97 21.75
N GLY A 57 -0.43 12.49 21.17
CA GLY A 57 -1.17 13.19 20.12
C GLY A 57 -0.63 12.97 18.72
N HIS A 58 0.22 11.97 18.50
CA HIS A 58 0.71 11.59 17.17
C HIS A 58 0.51 10.10 16.92
N ALA A 59 0.32 9.75 15.64
CA ALA A 59 0.23 8.37 15.21
C ALA A 59 1.62 7.71 15.25
N VAL A 60 1.64 6.43 15.58
CA VAL A 60 2.78 5.52 15.47
C VAL A 60 2.40 4.32 14.63
N VAL A 61 3.37 3.76 13.92
CA VAL A 61 3.18 2.58 13.07
C VAL A 61 3.49 1.33 13.89
N SER A 62 2.49 0.48 14.07
CA SER A 62 2.63 -0.81 14.76
C SER A 62 3.43 -1.82 13.95
N ARG A 63 3.31 -1.76 12.62
CA ARG A 63 4.06 -2.61 11.66
C ARG A 63 4.66 -1.76 10.55
N ALA A 64 5.93 -1.41 10.70
CA ALA A 64 6.62 -0.51 9.77
C ALA A 64 6.95 -1.18 8.44
N GLU A 65 7.21 -2.48 8.42
CA GLU A 65 7.53 -3.23 7.21
C GLU A 65 6.32 -4.06 6.76
N LEU A 66 5.82 -3.75 5.56
CA LEU A 66 4.69 -4.41 4.95
C LEU A 66 5.16 -5.18 3.71
N THR A 67 4.95 -6.50 3.74
CA THR A 67 5.33 -7.42 2.67
C THR A 67 4.12 -8.02 1.96
N GLY A 68 2.93 -7.93 2.57
CA GLY A 68 1.69 -8.48 2.05
C GLY A 68 0.94 -7.46 1.20
N PRO A 69 0.32 -7.86 0.07
CA PRO A 69 -0.42 -6.93 -0.78
C PRO A 69 -1.60 -6.27 -0.04
N ALA A 70 -2.29 -7.01 0.84
CA ALA A 70 -3.39 -6.47 1.64
C ALA A 70 -2.92 -5.41 2.66
N ASP A 71 -1.74 -5.60 3.26
CA ASP A 71 -1.18 -4.61 4.18
C ASP A 71 -0.76 -3.34 3.40
N VAL A 72 -0.17 -3.49 2.21
CA VAL A 72 0.21 -2.38 1.33
C VAL A 72 -1.02 -1.59 0.86
N GLU A 73 -2.10 -2.28 0.50
CA GLU A 73 -3.38 -1.66 0.14
C GLU A 73 -3.95 -0.86 1.31
N ALA A 74 -4.04 -1.48 2.50
CA ALA A 74 -4.47 -0.82 3.73
C ALA A 74 -3.62 0.42 4.07
N ALA A 75 -2.31 0.35 3.87
CA ALA A 75 -1.42 1.48 4.07
C ALA A 75 -1.66 2.60 3.04
N THR A 76 -2.02 2.24 1.81
CA THR A 76 -2.33 3.17 0.74
C THR A 76 -3.65 3.89 1.00
N ASP A 77 -4.68 3.19 1.47
CA ASP A 77 -5.96 3.79 1.86
C ASP A 77 -5.77 4.89 2.92
N VAL A 78 -4.85 4.67 3.87
CA VAL A 78 -4.52 5.66 4.91
C VAL A 78 -3.85 6.91 4.33
N LEU A 79 -3.03 6.77 3.29
CA LEU A 79 -2.37 7.92 2.63
C LEU A 79 -3.42 8.86 2.02
N ASP A 80 -4.45 8.30 1.40
CA ASP A 80 -5.48 9.07 0.69
C ASP A 80 -6.41 9.86 1.63
N VAL A 81 -6.57 9.40 2.88
CA VAL A 81 -7.44 10.05 3.87
C VAL A 81 -6.68 10.94 4.87
N CYS A 82 -5.34 10.91 4.87
CA CYS A 82 -4.55 11.67 5.82
C CYS A 82 -4.56 13.16 5.45
N PRO A 83 -5.19 14.05 6.24
CA PRO A 83 -5.35 15.46 5.85
C PRO A 83 -4.03 16.24 5.84
N THR A 84 -2.99 15.73 6.51
CA THR A 84 -1.69 16.39 6.64
C THR A 84 -0.56 15.65 5.94
N GLU A 85 -0.86 14.57 5.22
CA GLU A 85 0.13 13.75 4.52
C GLU A 85 1.30 13.31 5.42
N ALA A 86 1.03 13.15 6.73
CA ALA A 86 2.04 12.80 7.73
C ALA A 86 2.55 11.35 7.58
N VAL A 87 1.82 10.50 6.87
CA VAL A 87 2.20 9.11 6.62
C VAL A 87 3.15 9.07 5.43
N ARG A 88 4.37 8.56 5.66
CA ARG A 88 5.44 8.53 4.67
C ARG A 88 5.73 7.09 4.22
N PRO A 89 5.36 6.74 2.97
CA PRO A 89 5.68 5.44 2.40
C PRO A 89 7.07 5.47 1.75
N THR A 90 7.86 4.42 1.97
CA THR A 90 9.10 4.16 1.23
C THR A 90 9.01 2.77 0.61
N PHE A 91 9.07 2.69 -0.71
CA PHE A 91 9.06 1.42 -1.41
C PHE A 91 10.49 0.92 -1.57
N ALA A 92 10.75 -0.29 -1.07
CA ALA A 92 11.99 -1.00 -1.30
C ALA A 92 11.74 -2.11 -2.32
N ASP A 93 12.45 -2.07 -3.44
CA ASP A 93 12.50 -3.19 -4.36
C ASP A 93 13.27 -4.36 -3.71
N PRO A 94 12.79 -5.61 -3.84
CA PRO A 94 13.60 -6.76 -3.48
C PRO A 94 14.81 -6.75 -4.43
N VAL A 95 16.01 -6.65 -3.86
CA VAL A 95 17.27 -6.71 -4.61
C VAL A 95 17.19 -7.83 -5.66
N ALA A 96 17.20 -7.44 -6.93
CA ALA A 96 17.39 -8.34 -8.06
C ALA A 96 18.79 -8.95 -7.90
N ARG A 97 18.86 -10.15 -7.33
CA ARG A 97 20.14 -10.86 -7.18
C ARG A 97 20.59 -11.36 -8.55
N SER A 98 21.80 -10.92 -8.88
CA SER A 98 22.63 -11.20 -10.06
C SER A 98 23.03 -12.66 -10.18
#